data_AF-A0A918SYC7-F1
#
_entry.id   AF-A0A918SYC7-F1
#
_cell.length_a   1.000
_cell.length_b   1.000
_cell.length_c   1.000
_cell.angle_alpha   90.00
_cell.angle_beta   90.00
_cell.angle_gamma   90.00
#
_symmetry.space_group_name_H-M   'P 1'
#
loop_
_entity.id
_entity.type
_entity.pdbx_description
1 polymer ?
#
loop_
_entity_poly.entity_id
_entity_poly.type
_entity_poly.pdbx_seq_one_letter_code
_entity_poly.pdbx_strand_id
1 'polypeptide(L)'
;MPTARDALLDAALAALARHPWSAVRMADLAAAARVSRQTLYNEFGSKEGLARALVRREADAYLDGVRRLLAAREAPASLAAVAEWTVVRAGDRPLLRALLTGAWTEGMPRPRAARPGARPAPVPAQRRADGGPPAPGELLAAAAWCAGERWAAGCELALRLALSHVVAPALPPGGQCAEPDSWRPMTPTMTKLIETIFSVETRSPRKTMP
;
A
#
# COMPACT_ATOMS: atom_id res chain seq x y z
N MET A 1 -13.86 2.79 -24.46
CA MET A 1 -14.92 3.53 -23.73
C MET A 1 -14.88 3.11 -22.28
N PRO A 2 -14.84 4.02 -21.30
CA PRO A 2 -14.86 3.65 -19.88
C PRO A 2 -16.16 2.92 -19.56
N THR A 3 -16.07 1.82 -18.80
CA THR A 3 -17.26 1.07 -18.37
C THR A 3 -18.03 1.86 -17.31
N ALA A 4 -19.30 1.50 -17.07
CA ALA A 4 -20.07 2.07 -15.96
C ALA A 4 -19.36 1.89 -14.61
N ARG A 5 -18.66 0.77 -14.43
CA ARG A 5 -17.83 0.48 -13.25
C ARG A 5 -16.67 1.46 -13.15
N ASP A 6 -15.95 1.72 -14.24
CA ASP A 6 -14.82 2.65 -14.25
C ASP A 6 -15.26 4.08 -13.93
N ALA A 7 -16.34 4.54 -14.56
CA ALA A 7 -16.93 5.85 -14.29
C ALA A 7 -17.35 6.03 -12.83
N LEU A 8 -17.92 4.99 -12.21
CA LEU A 8 -18.27 4.99 -10.78
C LEU A 8 -17.04 5.03 -9.87
N LEU A 9 -15.98 4.30 -10.21
CA LEU A 9 -14.72 4.32 -9.45
C LEU A 9 -14.00 5.67 -9.59
N ASP A 10 -14.01 6.28 -10.78
CA ASP A 10 -13.47 7.62 -11.01
C ASP A 10 -14.25 8.69 -10.22
N ALA A 11 -15.59 8.61 -10.22
CA ALA A 11 -16.43 9.50 -9.42
C ALA A 11 -16.14 9.34 -7.91
N ALA A 12 -15.92 8.11 -7.44
CA ALA A 12 -15.57 7.85 -6.04
C ALA A 12 -14.20 8.40 -5.66
N LEU A 13 -13.18 8.23 -6.51
CA LEU A 13 -11.85 8.84 -6.31
C LEU A 13 -11.94 10.37 -6.27
N ALA A 14 -12.69 10.98 -7.19
CA ALA A 14 -12.89 12.42 -7.22
C ALA A 14 -13.63 12.95 -5.98
N ALA A 15 -14.58 12.18 -5.43
CA ALA A 15 -15.28 12.53 -4.19
C ALA A 15 -14.35 12.46 -2.96
N LEU A 16 -13.48 11.45 -2.90
CA LEU A 16 -12.50 11.28 -1.81
C LEU A 16 -11.45 12.39 -1.74
N ALA A 17 -11.15 13.03 -2.86
CA ALA A 17 -10.29 14.21 -2.87
C ALA A 17 -10.91 15.44 -2.18
N ARG A 18 -12.24 15.45 -1.97
CA ARG A 18 -12.97 16.60 -1.41
C ARG A 18 -13.64 16.34 -0.08
N HIS A 19 -13.98 15.08 0.21
CA HIS A 19 -14.78 14.72 1.36
C HIS A 19 -14.26 13.44 2.02
N PRO A 20 -14.38 13.32 3.36
CA PRO A 20 -14.11 12.06 4.03
C PRO A 20 -15.09 10.98 3.53
N TRP A 21 -14.62 9.74 3.49
CA TRP A 21 -15.38 8.60 2.98
C TRP A 21 -16.73 8.43 3.66
N SER A 22 -16.84 8.73 4.96
CA SER A 22 -18.11 8.69 5.70
C SER A 22 -19.19 9.59 5.06
N ALA A 23 -18.81 10.77 4.57
CA ALA A 23 -19.71 11.73 3.93
C ALA A 23 -20.07 11.39 2.47
N VAL A 24 -19.29 10.54 1.80
CA VAL A 24 -19.56 10.14 0.40
C VAL A 24 -20.85 9.32 0.32
N ARG A 25 -21.86 9.79 -0.44
CA ARG A 25 -23.14 9.08 -0.61
C ARG A 25 -23.20 8.35 -1.94
N MET A 26 -23.71 7.12 -1.92
CA MET A 26 -23.88 6.28 -3.12
C MET A 26 -24.75 6.96 -4.18
N ALA A 27 -25.79 7.69 -3.76
CA ALA A 27 -26.66 8.43 -4.67
C ALA A 27 -25.91 9.51 -5.47
N ASP A 28 -25.03 10.26 -4.80
CA ASP A 28 -24.26 11.35 -5.41
C ASP A 28 -23.22 10.79 -6.38
N LEU A 29 -22.62 9.64 -6.04
CA LEU A 29 -21.71 8.92 -6.94
C LEU A 29 -22.40 8.43 -8.21
N ALA A 30 -23.60 7.85 -8.09
CA ALA A 30 -24.38 7.42 -9.26
C ALA A 30 -24.71 8.60 -10.17
N ALA A 31 -25.14 9.73 -9.60
CA ALA A 31 -25.42 10.95 -10.34
C ALA A 31 -24.17 11.50 -11.04
N ALA A 32 -23.04 11.60 -10.33
CA ALA A 32 -21.77 12.07 -10.89
C ALA A 32 -21.26 11.18 -12.04
N ALA A 33 -21.42 9.87 -11.92
CA ALA A 33 -21.07 8.89 -12.96
C ALA A 33 -22.13 8.76 -14.07
N ARG A 34 -23.25 9.51 -14.00
CA ARG A 34 -24.38 9.47 -14.95
C ARG A 34 -24.96 8.08 -15.14
N VAL A 35 -25.08 7.32 -14.05
CA VAL A 35 -25.70 5.99 -14.02
C VAL A 35 -26.83 5.93 -13.01
N SER A 36 -27.73 4.96 -13.14
CA SER A 36 -28.79 4.76 -12.15
C SER A 36 -28.21 4.28 -10.81
N ARG A 37 -28.91 4.56 -9.71
CA ARG A 37 -28.56 3.99 -8.38
C ARG A 37 -28.57 2.47 -8.43
N GLN A 38 -29.53 1.88 -9.13
CA GLN A 38 -29.65 0.43 -9.30
C GLN A 38 -28.41 -0.13 -10.00
N THR A 39 -27.90 0.53 -11.04
CA THR A 39 -26.65 0.15 -11.71
C THR A 39 -25.48 0.15 -10.72
N LEU A 40 -25.34 1.19 -9.89
CA LEU A 40 -24.27 1.25 -8.88
C LEU A 40 -24.38 0.09 -7.88
N TYR A 41 -25.57 -0.17 -7.34
CA TYR A 41 -25.79 -1.30 -6.44
C TYR A 41 -25.56 -2.66 -7.14
N ASN A 42 -25.89 -2.79 -8.42
CA ASN A 42 -25.60 -3.99 -9.21
C ASN A 42 -24.09 -4.19 -9.47
N GLU A 43 -23.29 -3.12 -9.50
CA GLU A 43 -21.85 -3.19 -9.73
C GLU A 43 -21.06 -3.49 -8.45
N PHE A 44 -21.49 -2.96 -7.31
CA PHE A 44 -20.72 -2.97 -6.07
C PHE A 44 -21.45 -3.58 -4.87
N GLY A 45 -22.77 -3.74 -4.94
CA GLY A 45 -23.62 -4.25 -3.85
C GLY A 45 -23.81 -3.28 -2.68
N SER A 46 -22.73 -2.68 -2.18
CA SER A 46 -22.75 -1.78 -1.03
C SER A 46 -21.61 -0.76 -1.09
N LYS A 47 -21.66 0.25 -0.20
CA LYS A 47 -20.56 1.22 -0.05
C LYS A 47 -19.25 0.54 0.34
N GLU A 48 -19.34 -0.52 1.13
CA GLU A 48 -18.17 -1.35 1.48
C GLU A 48 -17.64 -2.13 0.27
N GLY A 49 -18.51 -2.68 -0.57
CA GLY A 49 -18.11 -3.33 -1.82
C GLY A 49 -17.46 -2.37 -2.80
N LEU A 50 -17.94 -1.12 -2.85
CA LEU A 50 -17.31 -0.04 -3.62
C LEU A 50 -15.92 0.31 -3.05
N ALA A 51 -15.79 0.43 -1.72
CA ALA A 51 -14.49 0.67 -1.08
C ALA A 51 -13.48 -0.44 -1.42
N ARG A 52 -13.89 -1.72 -1.35
CA ARG A 52 -13.04 -2.85 -1.75
C ARG A 52 -12.63 -2.77 -3.22
N ALA A 53 -13.56 -2.46 -4.11
CA ALA A 53 -13.28 -2.33 -5.53
C ALA A 53 -12.33 -1.17 -5.85
N LEU A 54 -12.48 -0.04 -5.15
CA LEU A 54 -11.61 1.14 -5.28
C LEU A 54 -10.16 0.79 -4.92
N VAL A 55 -9.97 0.15 -3.76
CA VAL A 55 -8.65 -0.20 -3.27
C VAL A 55 -8.03 -1.32 -4.12
N ARG A 56 -8.82 -2.28 -4.60
CA ARG A 56 -8.36 -3.28 -5.56
C ARG A 56 -7.87 -2.64 -6.87
N ARG A 57 -8.60 -1.65 -7.40
CA ARG A 57 -8.18 -0.92 -8.61
C ARG A 57 -6.86 -0.19 -8.41
N GLU A 58 -6.62 0.41 -7.25
CA GLU A 58 -5.32 1.04 -6.94
C GLU A 58 -4.17 0.03 -6.90
N ALA A 59 -4.39 -1.13 -6.26
CA ALA A 59 -3.40 -2.21 -6.22
C ALA A 59 -3.08 -2.76 -7.63
N ASP A 60 -4.11 -3.04 -8.44
CA ASP A 60 -3.93 -3.53 -9.81
C ASP A 60 -3.19 -2.48 -10.66
N ALA A 61 -3.57 -1.20 -10.58
CA ALA A 61 -2.92 -0.12 -11.31
C ALA A 61 -1.46 0.09 -10.86
N TYR A 62 -1.14 -0.16 -9.60
CA TYR A 62 0.24 -0.17 -9.09
C TYR A 62 1.05 -1.30 -9.70
N LEU A 63 0.57 -2.54 -9.62
CA LEU A 63 1.25 -3.71 -10.18
C LEU A 63 1.47 -3.58 -11.69
N ASP A 64 0.49 -3.06 -12.44
CA ASP A 64 0.65 -2.81 -13.87
C ASP A 64 1.73 -1.78 -14.17
N GLY A 65 1.87 -0.75 -13.34
CA GLY A 65 2.94 0.23 -13.48
C GLY A 65 4.31 -0.36 -13.19
N VAL A 66 4.43 -1.19 -12.13
CA VAL A 66 5.65 -1.94 -11.83
C VAL A 66 6.05 -2.83 -13.01
N ARG A 67 5.12 -3.62 -13.57
CA ARG A 67 5.38 -4.47 -14.75
C ARG A 67 5.86 -3.66 -15.95
N ARG A 68 5.24 -2.51 -16.23
CA ARG A 68 5.66 -1.64 -17.34
C ARG A 68 7.07 -1.11 -17.15
N LEU A 69 7.44 -0.68 -15.95
CA LEU A 69 8.78 -0.16 -15.66
C LEU A 69 9.85 -1.25 -15.75
N LEU A 70 9.53 -2.45 -15.25
CA LEU A 70 10.40 -3.61 -15.35
C LEU A 70 10.60 -4.05 -16.80
N ALA A 71 9.57 -3.96 -17.64
CA ALA A 71 9.66 -4.29 -19.07
C ALA A 71 10.37 -3.20 -19.90
N ALA A 72 10.41 -1.95 -19.42
CA ALA A 72 10.97 -0.83 -20.16
C ALA A 72 12.50 -0.70 -20.05
N ARG A 73 13.14 -1.35 -19.07
CA ARG A 73 14.58 -1.22 -18.81
C ARG A 73 15.15 -2.54 -18.30
N GLU A 74 16.42 -2.78 -18.57
CA GLU A 74 17.16 -3.89 -17.97
C GLU A 74 17.50 -3.60 -16.51
N ALA A 75 17.59 -4.67 -15.71
CA ALA A 75 18.09 -4.58 -14.35
C ALA A 75 19.61 -4.28 -14.35
N PRO A 76 20.12 -3.51 -13.37
CA PRO A 76 19.43 -3.03 -12.16
C PRO A 76 18.67 -1.70 -12.35
N ALA A 77 18.77 -1.05 -13.52
CA ALA A 77 18.16 0.27 -13.74
C ALA A 77 16.63 0.26 -13.63
N SER A 78 15.97 -0.83 -14.03
CA SER A 78 14.53 -1.00 -13.82
C SER A 78 14.13 -1.06 -12.35
N LEU A 79 14.95 -1.65 -11.47
CA LEU A 79 14.65 -1.76 -10.05
C LEU A 79 14.70 -0.39 -9.36
N ALA A 80 15.71 0.43 -9.70
CA ALA A 80 15.79 1.81 -9.24
C ALA A 80 14.59 2.63 -9.74
N ALA A 81 14.24 2.50 -11.02
CA ALA A 81 13.08 3.18 -11.59
C ALA A 81 11.75 2.79 -10.91
N VAL A 82 11.58 1.51 -10.55
CA VAL A 82 10.42 1.04 -9.77
C VAL A 82 10.40 1.69 -8.39
N ALA A 83 11.53 1.75 -7.70
CA ALA A 83 11.62 2.36 -6.37
C ALA A 83 11.29 3.85 -6.40
N GLU A 84 11.92 4.61 -7.29
CA GLU A 84 11.68 6.06 -7.46
C GLU A 84 10.22 6.35 -7.79
N TRP A 85 9.68 5.63 -8.77
CA TRP A 85 8.29 5.78 -9.18
C TRP A 85 7.31 5.42 -8.05
N THR A 86 7.63 4.42 -7.23
CA THR A 86 6.82 4.04 -6.08
C THR A 86 6.76 5.18 -5.05
N VAL A 87 7.90 5.83 -4.77
CA VAL A 87 7.94 6.99 -3.86
C VAL A 87 7.04 8.12 -4.36
N VAL A 88 7.21 8.53 -5.62
CA VAL A 88 6.42 9.62 -6.23
C VAL A 88 4.93 9.27 -6.21
N ARG A 89 4.57 8.07 -6.68
CA ARG A 89 3.17 7.67 -6.79
C ARG A 89 2.49 7.51 -5.44
N ALA A 90 3.20 7.06 -4.41
CA ALA A 90 2.67 7.02 -3.05
C ALA A 90 2.49 8.43 -2.46
N GLY A 91 3.28 9.42 -2.88
CA GLY A 91 3.07 10.83 -2.52
C GLY A 91 1.78 11.39 -3.12
N ASP A 92 1.52 11.12 -4.40
CA ASP A 92 0.38 11.69 -5.13
C ASP A 92 -0.95 10.94 -4.89
N ARG A 93 -0.89 9.70 -4.38
CA ARG A 93 -2.06 8.83 -4.26
C ARG A 93 -2.24 8.32 -2.83
N PRO A 94 -3.05 9.01 -2.01
CA PRO A 94 -3.24 8.65 -0.59
C PRO A 94 -3.74 7.22 -0.36
N LEU A 95 -4.58 6.68 -1.25
CA LEU A 95 -5.05 5.29 -1.17
C LEU A 95 -3.94 4.28 -1.44
N LEU A 96 -3.08 4.55 -2.43
CA LEU A 96 -1.92 3.72 -2.71
C LEU A 96 -0.93 3.77 -1.55
N ARG A 97 -0.68 4.96 -0.97
CA ARG A 97 0.14 5.10 0.24
C ARG A 97 -0.40 4.24 1.37
N ALA A 98 -1.70 4.30 1.65
CA ALA A 98 -2.34 3.53 2.70
C ALA A 98 -2.24 2.01 2.43
N LEU A 99 -2.40 1.58 1.17
CA LEU A 99 -2.20 0.20 0.74
C LEU A 99 -0.77 -0.29 0.98
N LEU A 100 0.22 0.49 0.58
CA LEU A 100 1.63 0.11 0.62
C LEU A 100 2.21 0.13 2.04
N THR A 101 1.65 0.94 2.94
CA THR A 101 2.18 1.13 4.30
C THR A 101 1.30 0.52 5.38
N GLY A 102 0.04 0.19 5.07
CA GLY A 102 -0.98 -0.15 6.06
C GLY A 102 -1.45 1.06 6.90
N ALA A 103 -0.89 2.25 6.67
CA ALA A 103 -1.22 3.46 7.41
C ALA A 103 -2.43 4.16 6.79
N TRP A 104 -3.61 3.64 7.10
CA TRP A 104 -4.87 4.28 6.74
C TRP A 104 -5.12 5.49 7.64
N THR A 105 -5.59 6.63 7.11
CA THR A 105 -5.96 7.80 7.92
C THR A 105 -7.46 7.82 8.23
N GLU A 106 -7.88 8.74 9.09
CA GLU A 106 -9.29 9.05 9.28
C GLU A 106 -9.89 9.59 7.96
N GLY A 107 -11.14 9.24 7.68
CA GLY A 107 -11.82 9.65 6.45
C GLY A 107 -11.45 8.84 5.19
N MET A 108 -10.53 7.88 5.25
CA MET A 108 -10.28 6.96 4.12
C MET A 108 -11.27 5.80 4.09
N PRO A 109 -11.58 5.24 2.90
CA PRO A 109 -12.20 3.93 2.81
C PRO A 109 -11.21 2.91 3.35
N ARG A 110 -11.46 2.34 4.53
CA ARG A 110 -10.69 1.21 5.07
C ARG A 110 -11.45 -0.08 4.83
N PRO A 111 -11.37 -0.66 3.62
CA PRO A 111 -12.14 -1.85 3.31
C PRO A 111 -11.71 -3.02 4.17
N ARG A 112 -12.67 -3.64 4.84
CA ARG A 112 -12.46 -4.91 5.53
C ARG A 112 -12.68 -6.05 4.54
N ALA A 113 -11.87 -7.11 4.65
CA ALA A 113 -12.16 -8.35 3.94
C ALA A 113 -13.59 -8.83 4.26
N ALA A 114 -14.24 -9.48 3.31
CA ALA A 114 -15.52 -10.11 3.59
C ALA A 114 -15.32 -11.15 4.70
N ARG A 115 -16.21 -11.16 5.70
CA ARG A 115 -16.11 -12.16 6.78
C ARG A 115 -16.27 -13.56 6.18
N PRO A 116 -15.45 -14.54 6.58
CA PRO A 116 -15.67 -15.93 6.21
C PRO A 116 -17.11 -16.36 6.57
N GLY A 117 -17.83 -16.95 5.62
CA GLY A 117 -19.23 -17.37 5.80
C GLY A 117 -20.28 -16.26 5.71
N ALA A 118 -19.90 -15.00 5.43
CA ALA A 118 -20.88 -13.95 5.16
C ALA A 118 -21.70 -14.27 3.90
N ARG A 119 -23.00 -13.90 3.93
CA ARG A 119 -23.85 -14.03 2.74
C ARG A 119 -23.22 -13.22 1.60
N PRO A 120 -22.91 -13.85 0.45
CA PRO A 120 -22.27 -13.16 -0.66
C PRO A 120 -23.18 -12.04 -1.16
N ALA A 121 -22.57 -10.90 -1.50
CA ALA A 121 -23.31 -9.79 -2.06
C ALA A 121 -23.97 -10.22 -3.39
N PRO A 122 -25.14 -9.65 -3.75
CA PRO A 122 -25.92 -10.01 -4.93
C PRO A 122 -25.31 -9.45 -6.24
N VAL A 123 -23.98 -9.38 -6.29
CA VAL A 123 -23.12 -8.99 -7.42
C VAL A 123 -22.53 -10.25 -8.04
N PRO A 124 -22.30 -10.36 -9.36
CA PRO A 124 -21.63 -11.51 -9.97
C PRO A 124 -20.24 -11.79 -9.36
N ALA A 125 -19.85 -13.07 -9.21
CA ALA A 125 -18.62 -13.47 -8.53
C ALA A 125 -17.36 -12.78 -9.07
N GLN A 126 -17.28 -12.60 -10.39
CA GLN A 126 -16.17 -11.95 -11.07
C GLN A 126 -16.01 -10.47 -10.70
N ARG A 127 -17.09 -9.84 -10.20
CA ARG A 127 -17.12 -8.42 -9.81
C ARG A 127 -16.97 -8.22 -8.31
N ARG A 128 -17.07 -9.30 -7.53
CA ARG A 128 -16.98 -9.30 -6.07
C ARG A 128 -15.53 -9.07 -5.65
N ALA A 129 -15.26 -7.92 -5.05
CA ALA A 129 -13.97 -7.62 -4.44
C ALA A 129 -13.87 -8.22 -3.01
N ASP A 130 -14.25 -9.48 -2.82
CA ASP A 130 -14.51 -10.05 -1.47
C ASP A 130 -13.24 -10.44 -0.69
N GLY A 131 -12.13 -10.68 -1.39
CA GLY A 131 -10.83 -10.97 -0.76
C GLY A 131 -10.28 -9.83 0.10
N GLY A 132 -10.90 -8.65 0.06
CA GLY A 132 -10.35 -7.45 0.70
C GLY A 132 -9.15 -6.89 -0.07
N PRO A 133 -8.57 -5.79 0.43
CA PRO A 133 -7.32 -5.30 -0.12
C PRO A 133 -6.17 -6.26 0.23
N PRO A 134 -5.16 -6.42 -0.65
CA PRO A 134 -3.96 -7.16 -0.28
C PRO A 134 -3.30 -6.48 0.92
N ALA A 135 -2.74 -7.28 1.83
CA ALA A 135 -1.90 -6.72 2.89
C ALA A 135 -0.66 -6.04 2.27
N PRO A 136 -0.04 -5.06 2.95
CA PRO A 136 1.15 -4.38 2.43
C PRO A 136 2.27 -5.35 1.99
N GLY A 137 2.53 -6.39 2.78
CA GLY A 137 3.52 -7.42 2.46
C GLY A 137 3.14 -8.27 1.24
N GLU A 138 1.85 -8.58 1.06
CA GLU A 138 1.36 -9.33 -0.11
C GLU A 138 1.49 -8.50 -1.39
N LEU A 139 1.17 -7.20 -1.32
CA LEU A 139 1.31 -6.30 -2.47
C LEU A 139 2.79 -6.10 -2.85
N LEU A 140 3.66 -5.96 -1.85
CA LEU A 140 5.10 -5.84 -2.07
C LEU A 140 5.66 -7.13 -2.70
N ALA A 141 5.27 -8.29 -2.19
CA ALA A 141 5.69 -9.56 -2.74
C ALA A 141 5.18 -9.74 -4.18
N ALA A 142 3.90 -9.43 -4.45
CA ALA A 142 3.33 -9.39 -5.81
C ALA A 142 4.11 -8.50 -6.78
N ALA A 143 4.55 -7.32 -6.32
CA ALA A 143 5.37 -6.42 -7.11
C ALA A 143 6.79 -6.97 -7.34
N ALA A 144 7.41 -7.58 -6.32
CA ALA A 144 8.72 -8.20 -6.42
C ALA A 144 8.73 -9.37 -7.42
N TRP A 145 7.70 -10.22 -7.40
CA TRP A 145 7.55 -11.32 -8.36
C TRP A 145 7.46 -10.87 -9.82
N CYS A 146 7.02 -9.63 -10.09
CA CYS A 146 6.99 -9.09 -11.45
C CYS A 146 8.39 -8.95 -12.07
N ALA A 147 9.47 -8.92 -11.27
CA ALA A 147 10.85 -8.82 -11.76
C ALA A 147 11.44 -10.18 -12.21
N GLY A 148 10.69 -11.28 -12.03
CA GLY A 148 11.16 -12.64 -12.28
C GLY A 148 12.08 -13.14 -11.17
N GLU A 149 12.28 -14.46 -11.12
CA GLU A 149 12.99 -15.13 -10.02
C GLU A 149 14.39 -14.56 -9.76
N ARG A 150 15.13 -14.27 -10.83
CA ARG A 150 16.50 -13.72 -10.75
C ARG A 150 16.57 -12.39 -10.00
N TRP A 151 15.57 -11.53 -10.16
CA TRP A 151 15.60 -10.16 -9.63
C TRP A 151 14.57 -9.91 -8.52
N ALA A 152 13.78 -10.92 -8.14
CA ALA A 152 12.74 -10.79 -7.12
C ALA A 152 13.29 -10.20 -5.81
N ALA A 153 14.39 -10.74 -5.27
CA ALA A 153 15.01 -10.25 -4.04
C ALA A 153 15.53 -8.81 -4.16
N GLY A 154 16.10 -8.45 -5.32
CA GLY A 154 16.56 -7.08 -5.59
C GLY A 154 15.41 -6.08 -5.69
N CYS A 155 14.31 -6.49 -6.35
CA CYS A 155 13.09 -5.70 -6.45
C CYS A 155 12.44 -5.52 -5.07
N GLU A 156 12.39 -6.59 -4.27
CA GLU A 156 11.88 -6.56 -2.90
C GLU A 156 12.67 -5.58 -2.03
N LEU A 157 14.01 -5.60 -2.12
CA LEU A 157 14.89 -4.66 -1.41
C LEU A 157 14.65 -3.22 -1.87
N ALA A 158 14.61 -2.97 -3.18
CA ALA A 158 14.36 -1.65 -3.76
C ALA A 158 13.00 -1.08 -3.30
N LEU A 159 11.96 -1.91 -3.29
CA LEU A 159 10.64 -1.54 -2.80
C LEU A 159 10.64 -1.25 -1.31
N ARG A 160 11.32 -2.04 -0.48
CA ARG A 160 11.43 -1.74 0.96
C ARG A 160 12.13 -0.43 1.24
N LEU A 161 13.18 -0.10 0.48
CA LEU A 161 13.86 1.19 0.58
C LEU A 161 12.94 2.34 0.14
N ALA A 162 12.19 2.16 -0.94
CA ALA A 162 11.17 3.12 -1.37
C ALA A 162 10.11 3.34 -0.27
N LEU A 163 9.58 2.26 0.33
CA LEU A 163 8.60 2.36 1.40
C LEU A 163 9.17 3.02 2.67
N SER A 164 10.43 2.76 3.00
CA SER A 164 11.13 3.47 4.07
C SER A 164 11.11 4.98 3.81
N HIS A 165 11.40 5.41 2.58
CA HIS A 165 11.34 6.82 2.19
C HIS A 165 9.92 7.40 2.18
N VAL A 166 8.92 6.61 1.83
CA VAL A 166 7.50 7.01 1.89
C VAL A 166 7.08 7.27 3.33
N VAL A 167 7.47 6.39 4.27
CA VAL A 167 7.09 6.50 5.69
C VAL A 167 7.92 7.56 6.41
N ALA A 168 9.21 7.64 6.12
CA ALA A 168 10.17 8.60 6.69
C ALA A 168 10.78 9.46 5.56
N PRO A 169 10.03 10.44 5.03
CA PRO A 169 10.53 11.30 3.97
C PRO A 169 11.70 12.13 4.48
N ALA A 170 12.68 12.38 3.61
CA ALA A 170 13.78 13.28 3.95
C ALA A 170 13.23 14.68 4.25
N LEU A 171 13.67 15.27 5.35
CA LEU A 171 13.41 16.68 5.61
C LEU A 171 14.04 17.51 4.48
N PRO A 172 13.34 18.53 3.96
CA PRO A 172 13.95 19.44 3.01
C PRO A 172 15.21 20.05 3.65
N PRO A 173 16.31 20.22 2.90
CA PRO A 173 17.52 20.84 3.44
C PRO A 173 17.18 22.24 3.96
N GLY A 174 17.18 22.41 5.28
CA GLY A 174 16.76 23.64 5.98
C GLY A 174 15.61 23.48 6.97
N GLY A 175 14.92 22.32 7.01
CA GLY A 175 13.96 22.00 8.05
C GLY A 175 14.66 21.67 9.36
N GLN A 176 14.81 22.65 10.25
CA GLN A 176 15.26 22.38 11.62
C GLN A 176 14.27 21.42 12.27
N CYS A 177 14.74 20.26 12.72
CA CYS A 177 14.03 19.49 13.73
C CYS A 177 13.94 20.39 14.97
N ALA A 178 12.76 20.99 15.23
CA ALA A 178 12.47 21.43 16.58
C ALA A 178 12.50 20.15 17.44
N GLU A 179 13.43 20.07 18.39
CA GLU A 179 13.47 18.96 19.35
C GLU A 179 12.09 18.87 20.02
N PRO A 180 11.37 17.76 19.89
CA PRO A 180 10.17 17.58 20.69
C PRO A 180 10.59 17.47 22.17
N ASP A 181 10.02 18.33 23.03
CA ASP A 181 10.20 18.32 24.50
C ASP A 181 9.91 16.97 25.17
N SER A 182 9.40 15.99 24.41
CA SER A 182 9.04 14.65 24.86
C SER A 182 10.10 13.57 24.59
N TRP A 183 11.26 13.89 24.01
CA TRP A 183 12.37 12.92 23.92
C TRP A 183 13.03 12.72 25.29
N ARG A 184 12.33 12.04 26.20
CA ARG A 184 13.03 11.24 27.20
C ARG A 184 13.65 10.06 26.45
N PRO A 185 14.98 9.92 26.45
CA PRO A 185 15.66 8.96 25.61
C PRO A 185 15.18 7.52 25.90
N MET A 186 14.55 6.86 24.92
CA MET A 186 14.46 5.38 24.85
C MET A 186 15.83 4.73 24.60
N THR A 187 16.89 5.54 24.50
CA THR A 187 18.28 5.15 24.22
C THR A 187 18.87 4.12 25.19
N PRO A 188 18.54 4.05 26.51
CA PRO A 188 19.15 3.04 27.39
C PRO A 188 18.79 1.60 27.00
N THR A 189 17.60 1.39 26.41
CA THR A 189 17.08 0.05 26.12
C THR A 189 17.67 -0.50 24.81
N MET A 190 17.81 0.35 23.78
CA MET A 190 18.43 -0.06 22.51
C MET A 190 19.94 -0.29 22.65
N THR A 191 20.66 0.57 23.40
CA THR A 191 22.10 0.38 23.63
C THR A 191 22.38 -0.92 24.39
N LYS A 192 21.58 -1.25 25.42
CA LYS A 192 21.69 -2.52 26.14
C LYS A 192 21.44 -3.75 25.27
N LEU A 193 20.48 -3.68 24.36
CA LEU A 193 20.15 -4.79 23.45
C LEU A 193 21.28 -5.04 22.46
N ILE A 194 21.88 -3.97 21.94
CA ILE A 194 23.05 -4.02 21.04
C ILE A 194 24.27 -4.57 21.79
N GLU A 195 24.59 -4.08 22.99
CA GLU A 195 25.70 -4.60 23.80
C GLU A 195 25.51 -6.07 24.18
N THR A 196 24.28 -6.48 24.50
CA THR A 196 23.97 -7.88 24.83
C THR A 196 24.17 -8.81 23.62
N ILE A 197 23.81 -8.34 22.41
CA ILE A 197 24.01 -9.11 21.16
C ILE A 197 25.51 -9.21 20.82
N PHE A 198 26.27 -8.14 21.01
CA PHE A 198 27.72 -8.12 20.72
C PHE A 198 28.59 -8.79 21.79
N SER A 199 28.10 -9.00 23.02
CA SER A 199 28.84 -9.73 24.07
C SER A 199 28.80 -11.26 23.96
N VAL A 200 28.00 -11.85 23.06
CA VAL A 200 27.83 -13.32 22.97
C VAL A 200 28.88 -14.02 22.09
N GLU A 201 29.70 -13.29 21.33
CA GLU A 201 30.80 -13.88 20.54
C GLU A 201 32.17 -13.46 21.08
N THR A 202 32.74 -14.27 21.99
CA THR A 202 34.12 -14.81 21.93
C THR A 202 34.52 -15.44 23.26
N ARG A 203 34.07 -16.68 23.53
CA ARG A 203 34.88 -17.62 24.32
C ARG A 203 34.97 -18.94 23.56
N SER A 204 35.89 -18.95 22.59
CA SER A 204 36.41 -20.18 22.02
C SER A 204 37.31 -20.86 23.07
N PRO A 205 37.04 -22.10 23.51
CA PRO A 205 37.91 -22.80 24.43
C PRO A 205 39.07 -23.41 23.63
N ARG A 206 40.18 -22.69 23.49
CA ARG A 206 41.43 -23.29 23.01
C ARG A 206 42.10 -24.07 24.15
N LYS A 207 42.15 -25.39 23.93
CA LYS A 207 42.98 -26.43 24.57
C LYS A 207 44.20 -25.92 25.35
N THR A 208 44.30 -26.36 26.60
CA THR A 208 45.57 -26.68 27.25
C THR A 208 45.64 -28.21 27.37
N MET A 209 46.52 -28.84 26.58
CA MET A 209 46.96 -30.22 26.80
C MET A 209 48.13 -30.20 27.81
N PRO A 210 48.19 -31.15 28.76
CA PRO A 210 49.39 -31.39 29.55
C PRO A 210 50.49 -32.09 28.74
#